data_AF-A0A0S7ZG95-F1
#
_entry.id   AF-A0A0S7ZG95-F1
#
_cell.length_a   1.000
_cell.length_b   1.000
_cell.length_c   1.000
_cell.angle_alpha   90.00
_cell.angle_beta   90.00
_cell.angle_gamma   90.00
#
_symmetry.space_group_name_H-M   'P 1'
#
loop_
_entity.id
_entity.type
_entity.pdbx_description
1 polymer ?
#
loop_
_entity_poly.entity_id
_entity_poly.type
_entity_poly.pdbx_seq_one_letter_code
_entity_poly.pdbx_strand_id
1 'polypeptide(L)'
;MKGCGPDRPRRYGRGARAVSLIETLVVIGVVAIIMLLFSQVFASSTDLYAKLTARNDNETSAILASRVISEMARGASQVLETKTINGTAYASSDDQLVLEMPAINSSWEIIDGSYDYIAFYRDGTEPEKIFSDTEAATGSYRITGQKLVADNNIQIAFRYNNADITDASRVSVYMVNQQVTRGATVTTRAWTSIFLRNR
;
A
#
# COMPACT_ATOMS: atom_id res chain seq x y z
N MET A 1 85.21 4.43 -43.07
CA MET A 1 84.30 5.41 -43.71
C MET A 1 82.86 4.99 -43.43
N LYS A 2 81.97 5.98 -43.19
CA LYS A 2 80.56 5.90 -42.76
C LYS A 2 80.38 5.43 -41.31
N GLY A 3 80.20 6.31 -40.32
CA GLY A 3 79.51 7.61 -40.34
C GLY A 3 78.17 7.43 -39.62
N CYS A 4 78.24 7.51 -38.29
CA CYS A 4 77.15 7.52 -37.33
C CYS A 4 76.06 8.52 -37.78
N GLY A 5 74.83 8.04 -37.99
CA GLY A 5 73.67 8.86 -38.29
C GLY A 5 72.95 9.29 -37.01
N PRO A 6 72.50 10.55 -36.89
CA PRO A 6 72.06 11.11 -35.61
C PRO A 6 70.68 10.60 -35.19
N ASP A 7 70.60 10.19 -33.92
CA ASP A 7 69.36 10.02 -33.16
C ASP A 7 68.55 11.33 -33.18
N ARG A 8 67.29 11.25 -33.60
CA ARG A 8 66.36 12.37 -33.48
C ARG A 8 65.69 12.31 -32.10
N PRO A 9 65.86 13.32 -31.23
CA PRO A 9 65.07 13.39 -30.00
C PRO A 9 63.61 13.69 -30.33
N ARG A 10 62.71 12.79 -29.94
CA ARG A 10 61.26 13.06 -29.88
C ARG A 10 61.01 14.13 -28.82
N ARG A 11 60.80 15.38 -29.25
CA ARG A 11 60.33 16.47 -28.38
C ARG A 11 58.90 16.16 -27.89
N TYR A 12 58.76 15.55 -26.73
CA TYR A 12 57.53 15.65 -25.94
C TYR A 12 57.53 16.99 -25.19
N GLY A 13 57.25 18.06 -25.92
CA GLY A 13 56.92 19.34 -25.33
C GLY A 13 55.45 19.36 -24.90
N ARG A 14 55.10 18.63 -23.83
CA ARG A 14 53.88 18.98 -23.08
C ARG A 14 54.24 20.13 -22.16
N GLY A 15 54.14 21.36 -22.68
CA GLY A 15 54.09 22.53 -21.83
C GLY A 15 52.81 22.47 -21.00
N ALA A 16 52.92 22.01 -19.76
CA ALA A 16 51.91 22.28 -18.75
C ALA A 16 51.92 23.80 -18.55
N ARG A 17 50.98 24.51 -19.19
CA ARG A 17 50.76 25.92 -18.91
C ARG A 17 50.32 26.00 -17.46
N ALA A 18 51.11 26.68 -16.62
CA ALA A 18 50.72 26.98 -15.26
C ALA A 18 49.42 27.80 -15.32
N VAL A 19 48.36 27.26 -14.70
CA VAL A 19 47.06 27.91 -14.60
C VAL A 19 47.23 29.19 -13.78
N SER A 20 46.65 30.30 -14.25
CA SER A 20 46.74 31.56 -13.51
C SER A 20 45.90 31.48 -12.22
N LEU A 21 46.33 32.14 -11.15
CA LEU A 21 45.60 32.17 -9.87
C LEU A 21 44.16 32.66 -10.04
N ILE A 22 43.95 33.64 -10.93
CA ILE A 22 42.61 34.16 -11.25
C ILE A 22 41.73 33.10 -11.94
N GLU A 23 42.31 32.29 -12.82
CA GLU A 23 41.60 31.24 -13.56
C GLU A 23 41.15 30.13 -12.60
N THR A 24 42.00 29.76 -11.64
CA THR A 24 41.64 28.79 -10.60
C THR A 24 40.51 29.32 -9.71
N LEU A 25 40.52 30.60 -9.35
CA LEU A 25 39.48 31.21 -8.53
C LEU A 25 38.13 31.25 -9.26
N VAL A 26 38.13 31.58 -10.56
CA VAL A 26 36.92 31.53 -11.39
C VAL A 26 36.37 30.11 -11.48
N VAL A 27 37.23 29.10 -11.69
CA VAL A 27 36.81 27.69 -11.75
C VAL A 27 36.19 27.24 -10.43
N ILE A 28 36.79 27.58 -9.28
CA ILE A 28 36.23 27.25 -7.96
C ILE A 28 34.86 27.90 -7.78
N GLY A 29 34.70 29.17 -8.17
CA GLY A 29 33.42 29.87 -8.11
C GLY A 29 32.33 29.20 -8.96
N VAL A 30 32.66 28.82 -10.20
CA VAL A 30 31.73 28.11 -11.09
C VAL A 30 31.37 26.74 -10.53
N VAL A 31 32.34 25.98 -10.03
CA VAL A 31 32.09 24.65 -9.42
C VAL A 31 31.21 24.78 -8.17
N ALA A 32 31.43 25.80 -7.33
CA ALA A 32 30.61 26.03 -6.15
C ALA A 32 29.13 26.31 -6.50
N ILE A 33 28.89 27.14 -7.53
CA ILE A 33 27.53 27.42 -8.03
C ILE A 33 26.88 26.14 -8.57
N ILE A 34 27.62 25.36 -9.36
CA ILE A 34 27.14 24.09 -9.91
C ILE A 34 26.77 23.10 -8.78
N MET A 35 27.62 22.97 -7.76
CA MET A 35 27.36 22.09 -6.61
C MET A 35 26.12 22.52 -5.81
N LEU A 36 25.90 23.82 -5.65
CA LEU A 36 24.69 24.34 -5.00
C LEU A 36 23.42 23.98 -5.79
N LEU A 37 23.45 24.12 -7.12
CA LEU A 37 22.35 23.71 -7.99
C LEU A 37 22.09 22.19 -7.90
N PHE A 38 23.15 21.37 -7.92
CA PHE A 38 23.02 19.92 -7.74
C PHE A 38 22.41 19.54 -6.39
N SER A 39 22.79 20.24 -5.31
CA SER A 39 22.22 20.00 -3.98
C SER A 39 20.71 20.25 -3.94
N GLN A 40 20.24 21.34 -4.58
CA GLN A 40 18.81 21.64 -4.66
C GLN A 40 18.03 20.59 -5.48
N VAL A 41 18.58 20.20 -6.64
CA VAL A 41 17.97 19.15 -7.48
C VAL A 41 17.91 17.82 -6.73
N PHE A 42 18.98 17.46 -6.01
CA PHE A 42 19.02 16.25 -5.21
C PHE A 42 17.99 16.28 -4.07
N ALA A 43 17.89 17.39 -3.32
CA ALA A 43 16.90 17.54 -2.25
C ALA A 43 15.46 17.40 -2.79
N SER A 44 15.15 18.09 -3.89
CA SER A 44 13.85 18.02 -4.56
C SER A 44 13.52 16.61 -5.06
N SER A 45 14.50 15.95 -5.68
CA SER A 45 14.36 14.58 -6.16
C SER A 45 14.04 13.60 -5.03
N THR A 46 14.78 13.65 -3.92
CA THR A 46 14.51 12.78 -2.76
C THR A 46 13.13 13.02 -2.13
N ASP A 47 12.64 14.26 -2.15
CA ASP A 47 11.30 14.59 -1.63
C ASP A 47 10.20 14.04 -2.53
N LEU A 48 10.36 14.19 -3.85
CA LEU A 48 9.46 13.59 -4.82
C LEU A 48 9.44 12.06 -4.70
N TYR A 49 10.60 11.41 -4.60
CA TYR A 49 10.68 9.96 -4.41
C TYR A 49 9.95 9.51 -3.15
N ALA A 50 10.15 10.18 -2.01
CA ALA A 50 9.46 9.85 -0.77
C ALA A 50 7.93 9.97 -0.90
N LYS A 51 7.43 10.99 -1.61
CA LYS A 51 5.99 11.18 -1.88
C LYS A 51 5.44 10.11 -2.81
N LEU A 52 6.19 9.73 -3.85
CA LEU A 52 5.77 8.67 -4.78
C LEU A 52 5.72 7.31 -4.10
N THR A 53 6.70 6.99 -3.26
CA THR A 53 6.70 5.75 -2.46
C THR A 53 5.50 5.70 -1.52
N ALA A 54 5.27 6.75 -0.72
CA ALA A 54 4.11 6.81 0.19
C ALA A 54 2.77 6.68 -0.56
N ARG A 55 2.66 7.28 -1.74
CA ARG A 55 1.47 7.14 -2.58
C ARG A 55 1.28 5.70 -3.05
N ASN A 56 2.34 5.06 -3.54
CA ASN A 56 2.30 3.69 -4.03
C ASN A 56 1.96 2.70 -2.91
N ASP A 57 2.51 2.90 -1.71
CA ASP A 57 2.23 2.06 -0.55
C ASP A 57 0.75 2.18 -0.14
N ASN A 58 0.22 3.42 -0.09
CA ASN A 58 -1.19 3.66 0.19
C ASN A 58 -2.12 3.06 -0.87
N GLU A 59 -1.79 3.21 -2.16
CA GLU A 59 -2.55 2.62 -3.27
C GLU A 59 -2.53 1.08 -3.21
N THR A 60 -1.36 0.48 -2.99
CA THR A 60 -1.21 -0.97 -2.87
C THR A 60 -2.00 -1.52 -1.68
N SER A 61 -1.88 -0.87 -0.51
CA SER A 61 -2.62 -1.24 0.70
C SER A 61 -4.14 -1.19 0.48
N ALA A 62 -4.65 -0.10 -0.13
CA ALA A 62 -6.07 0.03 -0.41
C ALA A 62 -6.59 -1.00 -1.44
N ILE A 63 -5.79 -1.30 -2.47
CA ILE A 63 -6.14 -2.33 -3.48
C ILE A 63 -6.17 -3.73 -2.84
N LEU A 64 -5.17 -4.07 -2.03
CA LEU A 64 -5.12 -5.37 -1.36
C LEU A 64 -6.26 -5.52 -0.35
N ALA A 65 -6.55 -4.48 0.44
CA ALA A 65 -7.65 -4.47 1.39
C ALA A 65 -9.00 -4.64 0.70
N SER A 66 -9.27 -3.83 -0.33
CA SER A 66 -10.50 -3.94 -1.10
C SER A 66 -10.65 -5.30 -1.79
N ARG A 67 -9.55 -5.88 -2.28
CA ARG A 67 -9.53 -7.23 -2.85
C ARG A 67 -9.88 -8.30 -1.81
N VAL A 68 -9.25 -8.27 -0.63
CA VAL A 68 -9.54 -9.24 0.45
C VAL A 68 -11.00 -9.16 0.86
N ILE A 69 -11.52 -7.95 1.10
CA ILE A 69 -12.94 -7.76 1.44
C ILE A 69 -13.83 -8.26 0.30
N SER A 70 -13.47 -7.98 -0.96
CA SER A 70 -14.23 -8.41 -2.13
C SER A 70 -14.27 -9.92 -2.30
N GLU A 71 -13.14 -10.60 -2.08
CA GLU A 71 -13.03 -12.05 -2.19
C GLU A 71 -13.87 -12.75 -1.10
N MET A 72 -13.82 -12.25 0.14
CA MET A 72 -14.63 -12.78 1.24
C MET A 72 -16.12 -12.49 1.04
N ALA A 73 -16.50 -11.26 0.68
CA ALA A 73 -17.88 -10.88 0.41
C ALA A 73 -18.48 -11.70 -0.76
N ARG A 74 -17.69 -11.95 -1.82
CA ARG A 74 -18.15 -12.80 -2.92
C ARG A 74 -18.37 -14.26 -2.51
N GLY A 75 -17.64 -14.75 -1.50
CA GLY A 75 -17.82 -16.09 -0.96
C GLY A 75 -18.92 -16.19 0.11
N ALA A 76 -19.49 -15.07 0.55
CA ALA A 76 -20.48 -15.03 1.62
C ALA A 76 -21.87 -15.49 1.14
N SER A 77 -22.59 -16.18 2.04
CA SER A 77 -24.00 -16.53 1.87
C SER A 77 -24.89 -15.30 2.07
N GLN A 78 -24.58 -14.49 3.08
CA GLN A 78 -25.34 -13.31 3.46
C GLN A 78 -24.49 -12.35 4.32
N VAL A 79 -24.98 -11.11 4.44
CA VAL A 79 -24.51 -10.15 5.45
C VAL A 79 -25.37 -10.34 6.69
N LEU A 80 -24.76 -10.37 7.87
CA LEU A 80 -25.47 -10.45 9.14
C LEU A 80 -25.63 -9.07 9.74
N GLU A 81 -26.80 -8.77 10.30
CA GLU A 81 -27.00 -7.53 11.03
C GLU A 81 -26.13 -7.48 12.30
N THR A 82 -26.10 -8.57 13.07
CA THR A 82 -25.27 -8.71 14.27
C THR A 82 -24.74 -10.14 14.43
N LYS A 83 -23.52 -10.28 14.96
CA LYS A 83 -22.94 -11.59 15.32
C LYS A 83 -21.82 -11.42 16.33
N THR A 84 -21.75 -12.34 17.30
CA THR A 84 -20.58 -12.48 18.16
C THR A 84 -19.55 -13.37 17.48
N ILE A 85 -18.34 -12.85 17.29
CA ILE A 85 -17.19 -13.53 16.68
C ILE A 85 -16.05 -13.48 17.70
N ASN A 86 -15.50 -14.63 18.08
CA ASN A 86 -14.41 -14.75 19.05
C ASN A 86 -14.67 -14.03 20.39
N GLY A 87 -15.94 -13.98 20.81
CA GLY A 87 -16.38 -13.32 22.04
C GLY A 87 -16.65 -11.81 21.92
N THR A 88 -16.42 -11.21 20.75
CA THR A 88 -16.70 -9.80 20.46
C THR A 88 -17.96 -9.66 19.62
N ALA A 89 -18.89 -8.81 20.03
CA ALA A 89 -20.10 -8.53 19.25
C ALA A 89 -19.80 -7.51 18.14
N TYR A 90 -20.05 -7.90 16.90
CA TYR A 90 -19.96 -7.03 15.73
C TYR A 90 -21.35 -6.82 15.12
N ALA A 91 -21.56 -5.65 14.53
CA ALA A 91 -22.80 -5.29 13.86
C ALA A 91 -22.49 -4.71 12.48
N SER A 92 -23.18 -5.15 11.43
CA SER A 92 -23.00 -4.56 10.11
C SER A 92 -23.57 -3.15 10.10
N SER A 93 -22.73 -2.18 9.76
CA SER A 93 -23.00 -0.75 9.78
C SER A 93 -22.31 -0.10 8.56
N ASP A 94 -22.10 1.22 8.62
CA ASP A 94 -21.26 1.92 7.67
C ASP A 94 -19.77 1.69 7.92
N ASP A 95 -19.31 1.41 9.14
CA ASP A 95 -17.89 1.21 9.45
C ASP A 95 -17.50 -0.25 9.71
N GLN A 96 -18.48 -1.15 9.79
CA GLN A 96 -18.29 -2.57 10.03
C GLN A 96 -19.10 -3.42 9.05
N LEU A 97 -18.54 -4.56 8.66
CA LEU A 97 -19.19 -5.53 7.79
C LEU A 97 -19.06 -6.93 8.39
N VAL A 98 -20.19 -7.58 8.64
CA VAL A 98 -20.25 -8.94 9.18
C VAL A 98 -20.79 -9.88 8.11
N LEU A 99 -19.99 -10.87 7.75
CA LEU A 99 -20.29 -11.85 6.72
C LEU A 99 -20.49 -13.23 7.32
N GLU A 100 -21.49 -13.93 6.82
CA GLU A 100 -21.62 -15.37 6.98
C GLU A 100 -21.10 -16.05 5.71
N MET A 101 -20.23 -17.04 5.88
CA MET A 101 -19.66 -17.80 4.78
C MET A 101 -19.87 -19.29 5.03
N PRO A 102 -20.18 -20.10 4.01
CA PRO A 102 -20.17 -21.56 4.16
C PRO A 102 -18.79 -22.04 4.61
N ALA A 103 -18.74 -22.87 5.65
CA ALA A 103 -17.50 -23.49 6.11
C ALA A 103 -16.95 -24.42 5.03
N ILE A 104 -15.61 -24.51 4.93
CA ILE A 104 -14.94 -25.33 3.92
C ILE A 104 -13.99 -26.31 4.59
N ASN A 105 -13.90 -27.56 4.11
CA ASN A 105 -12.95 -28.54 4.62
C ASN A 105 -11.56 -28.39 3.95
N SER A 106 -10.58 -29.21 4.35
CA SER A 106 -9.23 -29.22 3.75
C SER A 106 -9.19 -29.66 2.29
N SER A 107 -10.27 -30.27 1.79
CA SER A 107 -10.47 -30.66 0.39
C SER A 107 -11.18 -29.59 -0.44
N TRP A 108 -11.41 -28.40 0.14
CA TRP A 108 -12.14 -27.28 -0.48
C TRP A 108 -13.63 -27.54 -0.76
N GLU A 109 -14.22 -28.51 -0.07
CA GLU A 109 -15.65 -28.80 -0.15
C GLU A 109 -16.41 -28.05 0.94
N ILE A 110 -17.65 -27.67 0.65
CA ILE A 110 -18.53 -27.01 1.61
C ILE A 110 -18.97 -28.03 2.67
N ILE A 111 -18.91 -27.64 3.93
CA ILE A 111 -19.44 -28.42 5.05
C ILE A 111 -20.89 -27.99 5.27
N ASP A 112 -21.83 -28.86 4.90
CA ASP A 112 -23.26 -28.55 4.98
C ASP A 112 -23.71 -28.18 6.40
N GLY A 113 -24.49 -27.11 6.51
CA GLY A 113 -25.03 -26.60 7.78
C GLY A 113 -24.01 -25.95 8.70
N SER A 114 -22.77 -25.77 8.25
CA SER A 114 -21.68 -25.14 9.01
C SER A 114 -21.22 -23.85 8.36
N TYR A 115 -20.97 -22.83 9.17
CA TYR A 115 -20.67 -21.47 8.71
C TYR A 115 -19.48 -20.88 9.44
N ASP A 116 -18.59 -20.26 8.67
CA ASP A 116 -17.56 -19.38 9.20
C ASP A 116 -18.09 -17.95 9.21
N TYR A 117 -17.70 -17.19 10.23
CA TYR A 117 -18.10 -15.79 10.37
C TYR A 117 -16.88 -14.89 10.26
N ILE A 118 -17.01 -13.80 9.50
CA ILE A 118 -15.93 -12.82 9.32
C ILE A 118 -16.49 -11.42 9.56
N ALA A 119 -15.87 -10.67 10.47
CA ALA A 119 -16.12 -9.24 10.63
C ALA A 119 -14.95 -8.44 10.07
N PHE A 120 -15.24 -7.42 9.27
CA PHE A 120 -14.29 -6.36 8.89
C PHE A 120 -14.65 -5.10 9.65
N TYR A 121 -13.67 -4.47 10.29
CA TYR A 121 -13.89 -3.27 11.09
C TYR A 121 -12.61 -2.45 11.22
N ARG A 122 -12.75 -1.19 11.63
CA ARG A 122 -11.65 -0.38 12.14
C ARG A 122 -11.56 -0.53 13.64
N ASP A 123 -10.37 -0.80 14.13
CA ASP A 123 -10.17 -0.91 15.57
C ASP A 123 -10.33 0.45 16.27
N GLY A 124 -10.94 0.45 17.44
CA GLY A 124 -11.15 1.69 18.21
C GLY A 124 -9.86 2.22 18.84
N THR A 125 -8.86 1.36 19.09
CA THR A 125 -7.58 1.77 19.66
C THR A 125 -6.57 2.17 18.58
N GLU A 126 -6.62 1.49 17.43
CA GLU A 126 -5.82 1.78 16.24
C GLU A 126 -6.75 2.13 15.05
N PRO A 127 -7.35 3.34 15.04
CA PRO A 127 -8.33 3.71 14.00
C PRO A 127 -7.72 3.77 12.61
N GLU A 128 -6.39 3.82 12.49
CA GLU A 128 -5.66 3.78 11.23
C GLU A 128 -5.61 2.38 10.60
N LYS A 129 -6.08 1.34 11.31
CA LYS A 129 -5.99 -0.04 10.86
C LYS A 129 -7.37 -0.64 10.63
N ILE A 130 -7.48 -1.44 9.57
CA ILE A 130 -8.63 -2.29 9.29
C ILE A 130 -8.24 -3.72 9.64
N PHE A 131 -9.05 -4.37 10.45
CA PHE A 131 -8.89 -5.77 10.82
C PHE A 131 -10.00 -6.63 10.22
N SER A 132 -9.68 -7.90 10.00
CA SER A 132 -10.65 -8.97 9.82
C SER A 132 -10.57 -9.92 11.00
N ASP A 133 -11.69 -10.17 11.66
CA ASP A 133 -11.79 -11.17 12.72
C ASP A 133 -12.63 -12.35 12.23
N THR A 134 -12.03 -13.54 12.21
CA THR A 134 -12.65 -14.76 11.68
C THR A 134 -12.91 -15.74 12.80
N GLU A 135 -14.14 -16.23 12.89
CA GLU A 135 -14.51 -17.39 13.70
C GLU A 135 -14.81 -18.53 12.74
N ALA A 136 -13.89 -19.49 12.67
CA ALA A 136 -14.05 -20.67 11.85
C ALA A 136 -14.85 -21.73 12.62
N ALA A 137 -15.81 -22.35 11.94
CA ALA A 137 -16.57 -23.46 12.51
C ALA A 137 -15.69 -24.70 12.70
N THR A 138 -16.17 -25.63 13.52
CA THR A 138 -15.47 -26.90 13.75
C THR A 138 -15.32 -27.67 12.44
N GLY A 139 -14.09 -28.09 12.13
CA GLY A 139 -13.76 -28.79 10.88
C GLY A 139 -13.53 -27.89 9.67
N SER A 140 -13.70 -26.56 9.82
CA SER A 140 -13.35 -25.61 8.77
C SER A 140 -11.82 -25.51 8.59
N TYR A 141 -11.39 -25.33 7.35
CA TYR A 141 -10.01 -25.07 6.96
C TYR A 141 -9.63 -23.59 7.17
N ARG A 142 -10.61 -22.70 7.35
CA ARG A 142 -10.33 -21.30 7.70
C ARG A 142 -9.71 -21.23 9.09
N ILE A 143 -8.80 -20.28 9.28
CA ILE A 143 -8.10 -20.09 10.54
C ILE A 143 -8.88 -19.05 11.36
N THR A 144 -9.27 -19.44 12.58
CA THR A 144 -9.84 -18.51 13.56
C THR A 144 -8.80 -17.49 14.01
N GLY A 145 -9.20 -16.23 14.08
CA GLY A 145 -8.41 -15.15 14.67
C GLY A 145 -8.52 -13.82 13.93
N GLN A 146 -7.78 -12.86 14.46
CA GLN A 146 -7.70 -11.51 13.92
C GLN A 146 -6.53 -11.39 12.94
N LYS A 147 -6.75 -10.67 11.84
CA LYS A 147 -5.74 -10.38 10.81
C LYS A 147 -5.83 -8.92 10.39
N LEU A 148 -4.66 -8.27 10.24
CA LEU A 148 -4.57 -6.94 9.66
C LEU A 148 -4.86 -7.00 8.14
N VAL A 149 -5.82 -6.18 7.69
CA VAL A 149 -6.26 -6.09 6.29
C VAL A 149 -5.66 -4.87 5.61
N ALA A 150 -5.66 -3.73 6.30
CA ALA A 150 -5.12 -2.48 5.80
C ALA A 150 -4.51 -1.67 6.94
N ASP A 151 -3.54 -0.84 6.58
CA ASP A 151 -2.94 0.17 7.45
C ASP A 151 -3.06 1.56 6.81
N ASN A 152 -2.86 2.61 7.60
CA ASN A 152 -2.99 4.02 7.22
C ASN A 152 -4.41 4.40 6.73
N ASN A 153 -5.45 3.70 7.18
CA ASN A 153 -6.84 3.96 6.83
C ASN A 153 -7.48 5.02 7.72
N ILE A 154 -7.91 6.14 7.14
CA ILE A 154 -8.62 7.18 7.89
C ILE A 154 -10.14 7.05 7.79
N GLN A 155 -10.63 6.27 6.83
CA GLN A 155 -12.05 6.05 6.61
C GLN A 155 -12.30 4.72 5.90
N ILE A 156 -13.27 3.95 6.41
CA ILE A 156 -13.94 2.88 5.70
C ILE A 156 -15.44 3.19 5.71
N ALA A 157 -16.13 2.88 4.62
CA ALA A 157 -17.56 3.01 4.51
C ALA A 157 -18.14 1.83 3.70
N PHE A 158 -19.01 1.06 4.33
CA PHE A 158 -19.81 0.01 3.73
C PHE A 158 -21.17 0.58 3.34
N ARG A 159 -21.65 0.19 2.16
CA ARG A 159 -22.99 0.54 1.68
C ARG A 159 -23.68 -0.69 1.15
N TYR A 160 -24.94 -0.83 1.49
CA TYR A 160 -25.79 -1.93 1.10
C TYR A 160 -26.77 -1.47 0.03
N ASN A 161 -27.14 -2.36 -0.89
CA ASN A 161 -28.13 -2.06 -1.91
C ASN A 161 -29.59 -2.21 -1.43
N ASN A 162 -29.81 -2.62 -0.19
CA ASN A 162 -31.11 -2.77 0.44
C ASN A 162 -31.09 -2.08 1.82
N ALA A 163 -32.25 -1.57 2.26
CA ALA A 163 -32.42 -0.98 3.58
C ALA A 163 -32.35 -2.05 4.68
N ASP A 164 -32.86 -3.25 4.40
CA ASP A 164 -32.58 -4.43 5.22
C ASP A 164 -31.22 -5.01 4.81
N ILE A 165 -30.25 -4.93 5.73
CA ILE A 165 -28.88 -5.36 5.49
C ILE A 165 -28.80 -6.87 5.23
N THR A 166 -29.68 -7.65 5.86
CA THR A 166 -29.70 -9.12 5.72
C THR A 166 -30.16 -9.57 4.33
N ASP A 167 -30.94 -8.74 3.66
CA ASP A 167 -31.41 -8.94 2.29
C ASP A 167 -30.53 -8.23 1.24
N ALA A 168 -29.40 -7.65 1.64
CA ALA A 168 -28.46 -7.04 0.70
C ALA A 168 -27.87 -8.11 -0.24
N SER A 169 -27.94 -7.89 -1.55
CA SER A 169 -27.28 -8.72 -2.56
C SER A 169 -25.96 -8.11 -3.05
N ARG A 170 -25.71 -6.85 -2.71
CA ARG A 170 -24.52 -6.11 -3.11
C ARG A 170 -24.02 -5.24 -1.97
N VAL A 171 -22.73 -5.36 -1.68
CA VAL A 171 -22.01 -4.53 -0.73
C VAL A 171 -21.01 -3.68 -1.49
N SER A 172 -21.03 -2.37 -1.28
CA SER A 172 -20.02 -1.46 -1.77
C SER A 172 -19.09 -1.06 -0.62
N VAL A 173 -17.81 -1.02 -0.90
CA VAL A 173 -16.77 -0.61 0.05
C VAL A 173 -16.11 0.64 -0.50
N TYR A 174 -16.05 1.68 0.31
CA TYR A 174 -15.26 2.87 0.08
C TYR A 174 -14.23 2.98 1.19
N MET A 175 -12.98 3.27 0.83
CA MET A 175 -11.90 3.43 1.80
C MET A 175 -10.97 4.57 1.42
N VAL A 176 -10.45 5.23 2.43
CA VAL A 176 -9.51 6.34 2.29
C VAL A 176 -8.28 6.04 3.13
N ASN A 177 -7.12 5.97 2.47
CA ASN A 177 -5.84 5.84 3.14
C ASN A 177 -5.10 7.18 3.11
N GLN A 178 -4.37 7.48 4.17
CA GLN A 178 -3.63 8.72 4.32
C GLN A 178 -2.29 8.46 5.00
N GLN A 179 -1.21 8.97 4.42
CA GLN A 179 0.13 8.92 5.00
C GLN A 179 0.76 10.31 4.98
N VAL A 180 1.48 10.67 6.05
CA VAL A 180 2.25 11.91 6.11
C VAL A 180 3.72 11.60 5.82
N THR A 181 4.27 12.21 4.78
CA THR A 181 5.69 12.07 4.40
C THR A 181 6.30 13.44 4.15
N ARG A 182 7.42 13.73 4.83
CA ARG A 182 8.14 15.02 4.74
C ARG A 182 7.23 16.25 4.88
N GLY A 183 6.25 16.18 5.78
CA GLY A 183 5.29 17.27 6.04
C GLY A 183 4.18 17.41 4.98
N ALA A 184 4.17 16.59 3.94
CA ALA A 184 3.09 16.50 2.97
C ALA A 184 2.15 15.34 3.33
N THR A 185 0.85 15.56 3.16
CA THR A 185 -0.17 14.51 3.33
C THR A 185 -0.47 13.91 1.96
N VAL A 186 -0.33 12.59 1.84
CA VAL A 186 -0.67 11.82 0.65
C VAL A 186 -1.93 11.02 0.95
N THR A 187 -3.00 11.28 0.20
CA THR A 187 -4.30 10.63 0.38
C THR A 187 -4.66 9.81 -0.86
N THR A 188 -5.08 8.57 -0.63
CA THR A 188 -5.57 7.65 -1.66
C THR A 188 -6.99 7.23 -1.34
N ARG A 189 -7.82 7.07 -2.37
CA ARG A 189 -9.20 6.59 -2.23
C ARG A 189 -9.39 5.35 -3.09
N ALA A 190 -10.05 4.35 -2.54
CA ALA A 190 -10.47 3.17 -3.28
C ALA A 190 -11.97 2.94 -3.09
N TRP A 191 -12.62 2.49 -4.15
CA TRP A 191 -14.03 2.13 -4.15
C TRP A 191 -14.23 0.86 -4.95
N THR A 192 -15.02 -0.06 -4.40
CA THR A 192 -15.39 -1.31 -5.06
C THR A 192 -16.84 -1.65 -4.72
N SER A 193 -17.50 -2.39 -5.60
CA SER A 193 -18.83 -2.93 -5.36
C SER A 193 -18.85 -4.41 -5.71
N ILE A 194 -19.40 -5.22 -4.81
CA ILE A 194 -19.31 -6.67 -4.85
C ILE A 194 -20.70 -7.28 -4.70
N PHE A 195 -21.00 -8.25 -5.56
CA PHE A 195 -22.18 -9.10 -5.43
C PHE A 195 -21.88 -10.29 -4.51
N LEU A 196 -22.81 -10.63 -3.63
CA LEU A 196 -22.73 -11.81 -2.78
C LEU A 196 -23.00 -13.08 -3.60
N ARG A 197 -22.55 -14.25 -3.14
CA ARG A 197 -22.65 -15.50 -3.93
C ARG A 197 -24.09 -15.92 -4.21
N ASN A 198 -24.97 -15.70 -3.25
CA ASN A 198 -26.24 -16.42 -3.14
C ASN A 198 -27.48 -15.56 -3.44
N ARG A 199 -27.30 -14.37 -4.02
CA ARG A 199 -28.39 -13.41 -4.34
C ARG A 199 -28.11 -12.67 -5.64
#